data_AF-A0A1J3J490-F1
#
_entry.id   AF-A0A1J3J490-F1
#
_cell.length_a   1.000
_cell.length_b   1.000
_cell.length_c   1.000
_cell.angle_alpha   90.00
_cell.angle_beta   90.00
_cell.angle_gamma   90.00
#
_symmetry.space_group_name_H-M   'P 1'
#
loop_
_entity.id
_entity.type
_entity.pdbx_description
1 polymer ?
#
loop_
_entity_poly.entity_id
_entity_poly.type
_entity_poly.pdbx_seq_one_letter_code
_entity_poly.pdbx_strand_id
1 'polypeptide(L)'
;AESTSDLEDQGMVVDGGNRDLEVQKIPVMAFGPSHEAKLRELLHKICLHEIKLCSDAAKEFVKLLKGETGGDLLRLYYRNSPEFTELLEAWKLRNGKRGSSPVFKLVQTILSHPEGKDRSTDIGRDIDQFGGKLIREKLDDIYKALNSNEGKQQNAALSLLTSIVRRGPGLASEVANKFNFKDFAKLAEYKTRGAHKVTKHSTRSDFVAFAISFLEVGNPGLLRSVLQQKEMYSSVLRGLGKDNEDTVVSVLSTLKAKILVK
;
A
#
# COMPACT_ATOMS: atom_id res chain seq x y z
N ALA A 1 62.79 50.73 -14.86
CA ALA A 1 63.02 51.19 -16.25
C ALA A 1 62.23 50.26 -17.14
N GLU A 2 61.40 50.85 -18.00
CA GLU A 2 60.51 50.22 -18.97
C GLU A 2 61.26 49.24 -19.88
N SER A 3 60.54 48.26 -20.43
CA SER A 3 60.31 48.19 -21.87
C SER A 3 59.24 47.15 -22.21
N THR A 4 58.25 47.65 -22.92
CA THR A 4 57.15 46.99 -23.63
C THR A 4 57.67 46.14 -24.80
N SER A 5 56.96 45.05 -25.10
CA SER A 5 56.83 44.57 -26.48
C SER A 5 55.54 43.74 -26.62
N ASP A 6 54.56 44.35 -27.27
CA ASP A 6 53.43 43.67 -27.89
C ASP A 6 53.92 42.67 -28.96
N LEU A 7 53.13 41.62 -29.21
CA LEU A 7 52.71 41.18 -30.56
C LEU A 7 51.81 39.92 -30.45
N GLU A 8 50.56 40.14 -30.84
CA GLU A 8 49.70 39.28 -31.68
C GLU A 8 49.03 38.00 -31.10
N ASP A 9 47.82 38.29 -30.62
CA ASP A 9 46.57 37.52 -30.68
C ASP A 9 46.40 36.68 -31.98
N GLN A 10 46.29 35.36 -31.82
CA GLN A 10 45.56 34.50 -32.76
C GLN A 10 44.66 33.55 -31.96
N GLY A 11 43.35 33.79 -32.09
CA GLY A 11 42.29 33.12 -31.35
C GLY A 11 42.25 31.61 -31.56
N MET A 12 42.22 30.89 -30.44
CA MET A 12 41.70 29.53 -30.37
C MET A 12 40.32 29.59 -29.75
N VAL A 13 39.31 29.40 -30.60
CA VAL A 13 37.91 29.26 -30.22
C VAL A 13 37.79 27.99 -29.38
N VAL A 14 37.55 28.16 -28.07
CA VAL A 14 37.16 27.07 -27.18
C VAL A 14 35.66 26.86 -27.40
N ASP A 15 35.31 25.96 -28.32
CA ASP A 15 33.94 25.53 -28.52
C ASP A 15 33.46 24.77 -27.27
N GLY A 16 32.64 25.46 -26.48
CA GLY A 16 31.95 24.93 -25.33
C GLY A 16 30.88 23.95 -25.78
N GLY A 17 31.30 22.71 -26.05
CA GLY A 17 30.42 21.57 -26.26
C GLY A 17 29.66 21.24 -24.98
N ASN A 18 28.54 21.94 -24.79
CA ASN A 18 27.48 21.63 -23.84
C ASN A 18 27.02 20.19 -24.10
N ARG A 19 27.53 19.24 -23.31
CA ARG A 19 27.03 17.86 -23.32
C ARG A 19 25.67 17.87 -22.65
N ASP A 20 24.67 18.22 -23.44
CA ASP A 20 23.27 17.95 -23.13
C ASP A 20 23.15 16.43 -22.94
N LEU A 21 23.17 16.03 -21.67
CA LEU A 21 22.75 14.71 -21.25
C LEU A 21 21.30 14.59 -21.67
N GLU A 22 21.06 13.94 -22.82
CA GLU A 22 19.75 13.46 -23.21
C GLU A 22 19.21 12.62 -22.05
N VAL A 23 18.39 13.27 -21.23
CA VAL A 23 17.48 12.59 -20.32
C VAL A 23 16.63 11.73 -21.22
N GLN A 24 16.91 10.41 -21.23
CA GLN A 24 16.09 9.42 -21.91
C GLN A 24 14.65 9.63 -21.43
N LYS A 25 13.86 10.30 -22.27
CA LYS A 25 12.42 10.46 -22.08
C LYS A 25 11.87 9.04 -22.18
N ILE A 26 11.57 8.46 -21.02
CA ILE A 26 10.79 7.23 -20.93
C ILE A 26 9.56 7.45 -21.82
N PRO A 27 9.27 6.58 -22.80
CA PRO A 27 8.12 6.77 -23.67
C PRO A 27 6.88 6.77 -22.78
N VAL A 28 6.29 7.94 -22.57
CA VAL A 28 4.94 8.04 -22.04
C VAL A 28 4.07 7.45 -23.14
N MET A 29 3.71 6.17 -23.01
CA MET A 29 2.68 5.60 -23.87
C MET A 29 1.47 6.50 -23.71
N ALA A 30 1.13 7.22 -24.77
CA ALA A 30 0.00 8.12 -24.79
C ALA A 30 -1.24 7.25 -24.56
N PHE A 31 -1.85 7.39 -23.39
CA PHE A 31 -3.12 6.77 -23.13
C PHE A 31 -4.14 7.26 -24.13
N GLY A 32 -4.71 6.32 -24.90
CA GLY A 32 -5.79 6.66 -25.81
C GLY A 32 -7.01 7.21 -25.05
N PRO A 33 -7.83 8.08 -25.68
CA PRO A 33 -9.04 8.67 -25.08
C PRO A 33 -9.97 7.66 -24.39
N SER A 34 -9.96 6.41 -24.85
CA SER A 34 -10.73 5.30 -24.27
C SER A 34 -10.35 4.95 -22.83
N HIS A 35 -9.06 5.04 -22.46
CA HIS A 35 -8.60 4.70 -21.10
C HIS A 35 -8.92 5.79 -20.10
N GLU A 36 -8.81 7.05 -20.52
CA GLU A 36 -9.19 8.19 -19.70
C GLU A 36 -10.71 8.21 -19.46
N ALA A 37 -11.51 7.95 -20.50
CA ALA A 37 -12.95 7.77 -20.35
C ALA A 37 -13.29 6.63 -19.39
N LYS A 38 -12.57 5.50 -19.50
CA LYS A 38 -12.76 4.35 -18.60
C LYS A 38 -12.41 4.67 -17.15
N LEU A 39 -11.30 5.36 -16.91
CA LEU A 39 -10.92 5.81 -15.58
C LEU A 39 -11.98 6.74 -14.99
N ARG A 40 -12.44 7.75 -15.74
CA ARG A 40 -13.50 8.67 -15.31
C ARG A 40 -14.79 7.93 -14.96
N GLU A 41 -15.19 6.96 -15.79
CA GLU A 41 -16.35 6.09 -15.53
C GLU A 41 -16.21 5.34 -14.19
N LEU A 42 -15.04 4.72 -13.95
CA LEU A 42 -14.78 3.98 -12.72
C LEU A 42 -14.78 4.89 -11.49
N LEU A 43 -14.09 6.03 -11.55
CA LEU A 43 -14.04 7.02 -10.47
C LEU A 43 -15.43 7.56 -10.13
N HIS A 44 -16.25 7.85 -11.14
CA HIS A 44 -17.63 8.26 -10.92
C HIS A 44 -18.44 7.16 -10.22
N LYS A 45 -18.36 5.90 -10.71
CA LYS A 45 -19.12 4.78 -10.17
C LYS A 45 -18.75 4.41 -8.74
N ILE A 46 -17.48 4.54 -8.33
CA ILE A 46 -17.08 4.26 -6.95
C ILE A 46 -17.67 5.28 -5.95
N CYS A 47 -17.93 6.51 -6.40
CA CYS A 47 -18.56 7.57 -5.61
C CYS A 47 -20.10 7.57 -5.64
N LEU A 48 -20.75 6.65 -6.37
CA LEU A 48 -22.21 6.54 -6.34
C LEU A 48 -22.71 6.02 -4.98
N HIS A 49 -23.98 6.24 -4.63
CA HIS A 49 -24.56 5.69 -3.39
C HIS A 49 -24.87 4.18 -3.50
N GLU A 50 -25.04 3.67 -4.72
CA GLU A 50 -25.38 2.28 -4.97
C GLU A 50 -24.21 1.34 -4.69
N ILE A 51 -24.37 0.49 -3.67
CA ILE A 51 -23.32 -0.42 -3.18
C ILE A 51 -22.83 -1.37 -4.27
N LYS A 52 -23.74 -1.87 -5.13
CA LYS A 52 -23.40 -2.82 -6.19
C LYS A 52 -22.54 -2.17 -7.27
N LEU A 53 -22.94 -1.02 -7.80
CA LEU A 53 -22.17 -0.29 -8.81
C LEU A 53 -20.77 0.07 -8.33
N CYS A 54 -20.65 0.57 -7.10
CA CYS A 54 -19.35 0.86 -6.51
C CYS A 54 -18.50 -0.40 -6.30
N SER A 55 -19.11 -1.48 -5.81
CA SER A 55 -18.42 -2.76 -5.62
C SER A 55 -17.88 -3.30 -6.93
N ASP A 56 -18.67 -3.23 -8.00
CA ASP A 56 -18.29 -3.74 -9.32
C ASP A 56 -17.23 -2.85 -9.98
N ALA A 57 -17.38 -1.52 -9.89
CA ALA A 57 -16.38 -0.56 -10.35
C ALA A 57 -15.04 -0.70 -9.59
N ALA A 58 -15.07 -0.85 -8.26
CA ALA A 58 -13.85 -1.03 -7.47
C ALA A 58 -13.12 -2.34 -7.84
N LYS A 59 -13.86 -3.44 -8.06
CA LYS A 59 -13.27 -4.71 -8.52
C LYS A 59 -12.68 -4.60 -9.93
N GLU A 60 -13.39 -3.93 -10.83
CA GLU A 60 -12.91 -3.69 -12.19
C GLU A 60 -11.63 -2.85 -12.16
N PHE A 61 -11.60 -1.78 -11.36
CA PHE A 61 -10.43 -0.95 -11.20
C PHE A 61 -9.24 -1.74 -10.62
N VAL A 62 -9.46 -2.56 -9.59
CA VAL A 62 -8.45 -3.49 -9.07
C VAL A 62 -7.92 -4.44 -10.16
N LYS A 63 -8.80 -4.97 -11.01
CA LYS A 63 -8.41 -5.86 -12.11
C LYS A 63 -7.51 -5.13 -13.11
N LEU A 64 -7.86 -3.90 -13.49
CA LEU A 64 -7.07 -3.10 -14.42
C LEU A 64 -5.71 -2.70 -13.84
N LEU A 65 -5.67 -2.30 -12.56
CA LEU A 65 -4.41 -1.98 -11.87
C LEU A 65 -3.47 -3.19 -11.76
N LYS A 66 -4.01 -4.42 -11.78
CA LYS A 66 -3.21 -5.65 -11.77
C LYS A 66 -2.84 -6.16 -13.16
N GLY A 67 -3.39 -5.55 -14.21
CA GLY A 67 -3.09 -5.89 -15.59
C GLY A 67 -1.76 -5.34 -16.07
N GLU A 68 -1.38 -5.68 -17.30
CA GLU A 68 -0.10 -5.29 -17.91
C GLU A 68 0.09 -3.77 -17.96
N THR A 69 -0.97 -3.02 -18.23
CA THR A 69 -0.97 -1.54 -18.30
C THR A 69 -1.33 -0.88 -16.96
N GLY A 70 -1.25 -1.62 -15.84
CA GLY A 70 -1.68 -1.15 -14.53
C GLY A 70 -0.86 0.03 -14.00
N GLY A 71 0.45 0.03 -14.24
CA GLY A 71 1.34 1.12 -13.85
C GLY A 71 1.06 2.40 -14.62
N ASP A 72 0.84 2.29 -15.92
CA ASP A 72 0.38 3.40 -16.72
C ASP A 72 -0.96 3.95 -16.15
N LEU A 73 -1.92 3.07 -15.83
CA LEU A 73 -3.25 3.50 -15.37
C LEU A 73 -3.16 4.25 -14.04
N LEU A 74 -2.28 3.79 -13.15
CA LEU A 74 -2.02 4.46 -11.88
C LEU A 74 -1.38 5.84 -12.10
N ARG A 75 -0.43 5.98 -13.03
CA ARG A 75 0.13 7.29 -13.43
C ARG A 75 -0.95 8.23 -13.98
N LEU A 76 -1.83 7.72 -14.84
CA LEU A 76 -2.95 8.50 -15.39
C LEU A 76 -3.90 8.96 -14.28
N TYR A 77 -4.23 8.07 -13.34
CA TYR A 77 -5.05 8.44 -12.20
C TYR A 77 -4.40 9.51 -11.34
N TYR A 78 -3.14 9.32 -10.97
CA TYR A 78 -2.38 10.27 -10.17
C TYR A 78 -2.30 11.66 -10.82
N ARG A 79 -2.06 11.74 -12.14
CA ARG A 79 -2.04 13.02 -12.86
C ARG A 79 -3.38 13.76 -12.81
N ASN A 80 -4.49 13.04 -12.78
CA ASN A 80 -5.83 13.62 -12.75
C ASN A 80 -6.32 13.94 -11.33
N SER A 81 -5.91 13.17 -10.32
CA SER A 81 -6.32 13.32 -8.92
C SER A 81 -5.17 12.87 -7.97
N PRO A 82 -4.17 13.74 -7.73
CA PRO A 82 -3.00 13.39 -6.93
C PRO A 82 -3.32 13.19 -5.44
N GLU A 83 -4.41 13.78 -4.97
CA GLU A 83 -4.85 13.68 -3.57
C GLU A 83 -5.78 12.48 -3.29
N PHE A 84 -6.11 11.67 -4.31
CA PHE A 84 -6.97 10.49 -4.20
C PHE A 84 -8.34 10.79 -3.56
N THR A 85 -8.92 11.96 -3.85
CA THR A 85 -10.14 12.46 -3.18
C THR A 85 -11.35 11.56 -3.43
N GLU A 86 -11.45 10.94 -4.60
CA GLU A 86 -12.52 10.00 -4.95
C GLU A 86 -12.48 8.74 -4.08
N LEU A 87 -11.29 8.26 -3.71
CA LEU A 87 -11.15 7.14 -2.79
C LEU A 87 -11.60 7.52 -1.38
N LEU A 88 -11.29 8.73 -0.93
CA LEU A 88 -11.74 9.25 0.37
C LEU A 88 -13.26 9.45 0.40
N GLU A 89 -13.84 9.92 -0.69
CA GLU A 89 -15.29 10.07 -0.84
C GLU A 89 -15.98 8.70 -0.86
N ALA A 90 -15.53 7.78 -1.71
CA ALA A 90 -16.04 6.42 -1.77
C ALA A 90 -15.94 5.73 -0.40
N TRP A 91 -14.83 5.95 0.33
CA TRP A 91 -14.66 5.46 1.69
C TRP A 91 -15.71 6.04 2.64
N LYS A 92 -15.89 7.38 2.65
CA LYS A 92 -16.86 8.08 3.49
C LYS A 92 -18.28 7.59 3.25
N LEU A 93 -18.69 7.41 2.00
CA LEU A 93 -20.03 6.94 1.63
C LEU A 93 -20.33 5.51 2.09
N ARG A 94 -19.28 4.71 2.36
CA ARG A 94 -19.36 3.30 2.81
C ARG A 94 -19.06 3.12 4.29
N ASN A 95 -18.69 4.18 5.00
CA ASN A 95 -18.38 4.08 6.42
C ASN A 95 -19.58 3.53 7.20
N GLY A 96 -19.34 2.52 8.03
CA GLY A 96 -20.36 1.84 8.84
C GLY A 96 -21.37 0.99 8.06
N LYS A 97 -21.29 0.92 6.73
CA LYS A 97 -22.21 0.13 5.89
C LYS A 97 -21.58 -1.20 5.50
N ARG A 98 -22.42 -2.21 5.28
CA ARG A 98 -21.99 -3.44 4.57
C ARG A 98 -21.50 -3.04 3.18
N GLY A 99 -20.26 -3.39 2.84
CA GLY A 99 -19.70 -3.15 1.49
C GLY A 99 -18.55 -2.16 1.35
N SER A 100 -17.80 -1.85 2.42
CA SER A 100 -16.53 -1.11 2.32
C SER A 100 -15.34 -1.98 1.87
N SER A 101 -15.44 -3.31 1.99
CA SER A 101 -14.40 -4.26 1.55
C SER A 101 -13.86 -4.03 0.12
N PRO A 102 -14.68 -3.76 -0.92
CA PRO A 102 -14.17 -3.45 -2.25
C PRO A 102 -13.31 -2.18 -2.30
N VAL A 103 -13.69 -1.13 -1.57
CA VAL A 103 -12.92 0.12 -1.49
C VAL A 103 -11.59 -0.13 -0.78
N PHE A 104 -11.59 -0.89 0.33
CA PHE A 104 -10.35 -1.25 1.02
C PHE A 104 -9.40 -2.02 0.12
N LYS A 105 -9.92 -2.95 -0.68
CA LYS A 105 -9.11 -3.72 -1.66
C LYS A 105 -8.56 -2.84 -2.78
N LEU A 106 -9.32 -1.86 -3.24
CA LEU A 106 -8.85 -0.89 -4.23
C LEU A 106 -7.68 -0.06 -3.67
N VAL A 107 -7.87 0.53 -2.48
CA VAL A 107 -6.83 1.29 -1.79
C VAL A 107 -5.59 0.42 -1.53
N GLN A 108 -5.77 -0.80 -1.03
CA GLN A 108 -4.70 -1.77 -0.83
C GLN A 108 -3.93 -2.07 -2.12
N THR A 109 -4.63 -2.20 -3.25
CA THR A 109 -4.02 -2.46 -4.56
C THR A 109 -3.15 -1.28 -4.99
N ILE A 110 -3.62 -0.05 -4.81
CA ILE A 110 -2.87 1.18 -5.11
C ILE A 110 -1.62 1.29 -4.22
N LEU A 111 -1.78 1.14 -2.89
CA LEU A 111 -0.68 1.20 -1.93
C LEU A 111 0.41 0.15 -2.20
N SER A 112 0.04 -1.00 -2.78
CA SER A 112 0.96 -2.10 -3.06
C SER A 112 1.52 -2.08 -4.49
N HIS A 113 1.03 -1.20 -5.35
CA HIS A 113 1.35 -1.21 -6.78
C HIS A 113 2.83 -0.86 -7.02
N PRO A 114 3.58 -1.63 -7.84
CA PRO A 114 5.01 -1.39 -8.09
C PRO A 114 5.34 0.05 -8.52
N GLU A 115 4.54 0.61 -9.42
CA GLU A 115 4.65 2.00 -9.88
C GLU A 115 4.66 3.03 -8.74
N GLY A 116 3.93 2.76 -7.66
CA GLY A 116 3.83 3.65 -6.50
C GLY A 116 4.80 3.32 -5.37
N LYS A 117 5.77 2.41 -5.56
CA LYS A 117 6.70 2.00 -4.49
C LYS A 117 7.96 2.85 -4.41
N ASP A 118 8.40 3.46 -5.50
CA ASP A 118 9.60 4.28 -5.50
C ASP A 118 9.31 5.66 -4.88
N ARG A 119 9.85 5.89 -3.68
CA ARG A 119 9.67 7.14 -2.93
C ARG A 119 10.45 8.32 -3.50
N SER A 120 11.34 8.11 -4.46
CA SER A 120 11.99 9.21 -5.19
C SER A 120 11.02 9.91 -6.15
N THR A 121 9.94 9.22 -6.54
CA THR A 121 8.89 9.76 -7.43
C THR A 121 7.80 10.50 -6.66
N ASP A 122 7.16 11.48 -7.32
CA ASP A 122 6.04 12.23 -6.74
C ASP A 122 4.87 11.29 -6.37
N ILE A 123 4.52 10.37 -7.29
CA ILE A 123 3.46 9.38 -7.07
C ILE A 123 3.75 8.48 -5.85
N GLY A 124 5.00 8.06 -5.65
CA GLY A 124 5.38 7.26 -4.51
C GLY A 124 5.26 8.01 -3.18
N ARG A 125 5.68 9.28 -3.14
CA ARG A 125 5.56 10.14 -1.95
C ARG A 125 4.10 10.45 -1.62
N ASP A 126 3.28 10.73 -2.62
CA ASP A 126 1.88 11.09 -2.41
C ASP A 126 1.04 9.86 -2.00
N ILE A 127 1.37 8.67 -2.49
CA ILE A 127 0.78 7.42 -1.99
C ILE A 127 1.22 7.14 -0.53
N ASP A 128 2.46 7.44 -0.14
CA ASP A 128 2.89 7.38 1.27
C ASP A 128 2.10 8.36 2.14
N GLN A 129 1.95 9.61 1.68
CA GLN A 129 1.18 10.64 2.37
C GLN A 129 -0.29 10.23 2.52
N PHE A 130 -0.89 9.68 1.46
CA PHE A 130 -2.24 9.13 1.47
C PHE A 130 -2.37 7.98 2.48
N GLY A 131 -1.43 7.03 2.50
CA GLY A 131 -1.38 5.95 3.48
C GLY A 131 -1.35 6.46 4.92
N GLY A 132 -0.53 7.48 5.20
CA GLY A 132 -0.46 8.12 6.51
C GLY A 132 -1.75 8.83 6.88
N LYS A 133 -2.38 9.52 5.91
CA LYS A 133 -3.69 10.18 6.10
C LYS A 133 -4.77 9.17 6.53
N LEU A 134 -4.80 7.97 5.94
CA LEU A 134 -5.72 6.90 6.33
C LEU A 134 -5.52 6.49 7.80
N ILE A 135 -4.27 6.38 8.27
CA ILE A 135 -4.00 6.02 9.66
C ILE A 135 -4.36 7.16 10.62
N ARG A 136 -4.16 8.43 10.23
CA ARG A 136 -4.52 9.57 11.10
C ARG A 136 -6.02 9.82 11.18
N GLU A 137 -6.73 9.66 10.07
CA GLU A 137 -8.12 10.14 9.94
C GLU A 137 -9.15 9.03 9.82
N LYS A 138 -8.76 7.81 9.46
CA LYS A 138 -9.69 6.69 9.12
C LYS A 138 -9.45 5.43 9.95
N LEU A 139 -8.56 5.44 10.94
CA LEU A 139 -8.27 4.27 11.76
C LEU A 139 -9.50 3.73 12.49
N ASP A 140 -10.40 4.61 12.96
CA ASP A 140 -11.66 4.20 13.60
C ASP A 140 -12.56 3.41 12.65
N ASP A 141 -12.58 3.75 11.36
CA ASP A 141 -13.36 3.03 10.36
C ASP A 141 -12.75 1.65 10.08
N ILE A 142 -11.42 1.56 10.10
CA ILE A 142 -10.68 0.29 10.01
C ILE A 142 -10.99 -0.57 11.25
N TYR A 143 -11.04 0.00 12.46
CA TYR A 143 -11.45 -0.72 13.66
C TYR A 143 -12.88 -1.24 13.61
N LYS A 144 -13.83 -0.44 13.10
CA LYS A 144 -15.21 -0.92 12.88
C LYS A 144 -15.24 -2.11 11.92
N ALA A 145 -14.42 -2.08 10.87
CA ALA A 145 -14.31 -3.20 9.92
C ALA A 145 -13.69 -4.46 10.56
N LEU A 146 -12.63 -4.31 11.36
CA LEU A 146 -12.00 -5.41 12.09
C LEU A 146 -12.92 -6.03 13.15
N ASN A 147 -13.75 -5.22 13.80
CA ASN A 147 -14.73 -5.67 14.78
C ASN A 147 -16.05 -6.17 14.17
N SER A 148 -16.20 -6.14 12.84
CA SER A 148 -17.39 -6.67 12.18
C SER A 148 -17.50 -8.18 12.31
N ASN A 149 -18.72 -8.72 12.17
CA ASN A 149 -18.96 -10.17 12.12
C ASN A 149 -18.70 -10.77 10.72
N GLU A 150 -18.16 -9.99 9.79
CA GLU A 150 -17.97 -10.38 8.39
C GLU A 150 -16.50 -10.64 8.07
N GLY A 151 -16.10 -11.91 7.95
CA GLY A 151 -14.70 -12.28 7.69
C GLY A 151 -14.09 -11.61 6.44
N LYS A 152 -14.87 -11.40 5.37
CA LYS A 152 -14.39 -10.67 4.17
C LYS A 152 -14.00 -9.22 4.47
N GLN A 153 -14.75 -8.58 5.37
CA GLN A 153 -14.52 -7.20 5.78
C GLN A 153 -13.29 -7.12 6.68
N GLN A 154 -13.18 -8.05 7.64
CA GLN A 154 -12.01 -8.19 8.51
C GLN A 154 -10.73 -8.42 7.70
N ASN A 155 -10.75 -9.38 6.76
CA ASN A 155 -9.60 -9.69 5.90
C ASN A 155 -9.19 -8.48 5.04
N ALA A 156 -10.16 -7.76 4.46
CA ALA A 156 -9.86 -6.57 3.67
C ALA A 156 -9.21 -5.46 4.51
N ALA A 157 -9.64 -5.28 5.76
CA ALA A 157 -9.04 -4.32 6.68
C ALA A 157 -7.60 -4.72 7.08
N LEU A 158 -7.37 -6.01 7.40
CA LEU A 158 -6.05 -6.54 7.70
C LEU A 158 -5.09 -6.43 6.50
N SER A 159 -5.55 -6.82 5.30
CA SER A 159 -4.80 -6.67 4.05
C SER A 159 -4.45 -5.21 3.77
N LEU A 160 -5.37 -4.27 4.03
CA LEU A 160 -5.10 -2.83 3.89
C LEU A 160 -4.00 -2.37 4.85
N LEU A 161 -4.13 -2.67 6.14
CA LEU A 161 -3.10 -2.32 7.13
C LEU A 161 -1.74 -2.93 6.77
N THR A 162 -1.72 -4.18 6.34
CA THR A 162 -0.53 -4.86 5.83
C THR A 162 0.12 -4.07 4.69
N SER A 163 -0.68 -3.62 3.72
CA SER A 163 -0.16 -2.83 2.60
C SER A 163 0.42 -1.49 3.05
N ILE A 164 -0.20 -0.81 4.02
CA ILE A 164 0.30 0.45 4.59
C ILE A 164 1.65 0.22 5.31
N VAL A 165 1.75 -0.80 6.15
CA VAL A 165 3.00 -1.13 6.88
C VAL A 165 4.13 -1.43 5.90
N ARG A 166 3.87 -2.24 4.87
CA ARG A 166 4.86 -2.63 3.85
C ARG A 166 5.39 -1.48 3.00
N ARG A 167 4.73 -0.32 3.02
CA ARG A 167 5.24 0.86 2.30
C ARG A 167 6.54 1.38 2.89
N GLY A 168 6.78 1.21 4.20
CA GLY A 168 8.03 1.66 4.79
C GLY A 168 8.09 1.84 6.30
N PRO A 169 9.29 2.12 6.84
CA PRO A 169 9.50 2.33 8.29
C PRO A 169 8.70 3.50 8.87
N GLY A 170 8.48 4.58 8.09
CA GLY A 170 7.67 5.71 8.53
C GLY A 170 6.22 5.31 8.80
N LEU A 171 5.55 4.75 7.80
CA LEU A 171 4.16 4.28 7.92
C LEU A 171 4.03 3.11 8.90
N ALA A 172 4.99 2.18 8.91
CA ALA A 172 5.02 1.09 9.88
C ALA A 172 5.10 1.62 11.32
N SER A 173 5.91 2.65 11.57
CA SER A 173 5.99 3.29 12.89
C SER A 173 4.70 4.02 13.25
N GLU A 174 4.08 4.71 12.29
CA GLU A 174 2.81 5.39 12.51
C GLU A 174 1.69 4.41 12.87
N VAL A 175 1.60 3.27 12.17
CA VAL A 175 0.66 2.19 12.53
C VAL A 175 1.00 1.62 13.90
N ALA A 176 2.26 1.29 14.19
CA ALA A 176 2.64 0.70 15.47
C ALA A 176 2.32 1.60 16.67
N ASN A 177 2.43 2.92 16.51
CA ASN A 177 2.16 3.88 17.58
C ASN A 177 0.66 4.14 17.82
N LYS A 178 -0.19 3.95 16.80
CA LYS A 178 -1.63 4.26 16.88
C LYS A 178 -2.52 3.03 16.99
N PHE A 179 -2.07 1.87 16.48
CA PHE A 179 -2.88 0.66 16.43
C PHE A 179 -2.89 -0.09 17.77
N ASN A 180 -4.07 -0.44 18.28
CA ASN A 180 -4.20 -1.28 19.47
C ASN A 180 -4.20 -2.76 19.09
N PHE A 181 -3.05 -3.43 19.28
CA PHE A 181 -2.87 -4.82 18.90
C PHE A 181 -3.64 -5.83 19.77
N LYS A 182 -3.98 -5.48 21.02
CA LYS A 182 -4.58 -6.41 21.99
C LYS A 182 -6.01 -6.78 21.61
N ASP A 183 -6.79 -5.81 21.15
CA ASP A 183 -8.24 -5.98 20.90
C ASP A 183 -8.54 -6.95 19.74
N PHE A 184 -7.52 -7.24 18.92
CA PHE A 184 -7.67 -8.01 17.68
C PHE A 184 -6.96 -9.37 17.70
N ALA A 185 -6.35 -9.79 18.82
CA ALA A 185 -5.68 -11.09 18.91
C ALA A 185 -6.59 -12.29 18.54
N LYS A 186 -7.90 -12.17 18.81
CA LYS A 186 -8.93 -13.15 18.41
C LYS A 186 -8.99 -13.40 16.89
N LEU A 187 -8.54 -12.46 16.07
CA LEU A 187 -8.50 -12.62 14.60
C LEU A 187 -7.41 -13.59 14.14
N ALA A 188 -6.44 -13.89 15.01
CA ALA A 188 -5.43 -14.91 14.80
C ALA A 188 -5.94 -16.33 15.08
N GLU A 189 -7.07 -16.48 15.77
CA GLU A 189 -7.57 -17.80 16.16
C GLU A 189 -8.20 -18.56 14.99
N TYR A 190 -8.06 -19.88 15.00
CA TYR A 190 -8.90 -20.72 14.16
C TYR A 190 -10.29 -20.75 14.79
N LYS A 191 -11.29 -20.25 14.06
CA LYS A 191 -12.68 -20.48 14.45
C LYS A 191 -12.93 -21.99 14.40
N THR A 192 -12.94 -22.64 15.56
CA THR A 192 -13.17 -24.07 15.69
C THR A 192 -14.55 -24.41 15.16
N ARG A 193 -14.63 -25.55 14.46
CA ARG A 193 -15.84 -26.08 13.83
C ARG A 193 -16.90 -26.40 14.90
N GLY A 194 -17.64 -25.39 15.33
CA GLY A 194 -18.93 -25.57 16.00
C GLY A 194 -20.01 -25.93 14.98
N ALA A 195 -20.98 -26.74 15.39
CA ALA A 195 -21.93 -27.45 14.53
C ALA A 195 -22.77 -26.59 13.56
N HIS A 196 -22.72 -25.26 13.58
CA HIS A 196 -23.45 -24.40 12.65
C HIS A 196 -22.58 -23.25 12.09
N LYS A 197 -22.51 -23.23 10.76
CA LYS A 197 -21.92 -22.21 9.86
C LYS A 197 -20.41 -22.28 9.65
N VAL A 198 -20.06 -22.86 8.50
CA VAL A 198 -18.81 -22.65 7.75
C VAL A 198 -18.57 -21.13 7.60
N THR A 199 -17.72 -20.52 8.42
CA THR A 199 -17.17 -19.20 8.08
C THR A 199 -16.15 -19.42 6.98
N LYS A 200 -16.57 -19.27 5.73
CA LYS A 200 -15.80 -19.46 4.48
C LYS A 200 -14.48 -18.66 4.42
N HIS A 201 -14.23 -17.75 5.36
CA HIS A 201 -13.08 -16.86 5.39
C HIS A 201 -12.46 -16.87 6.80
N SER A 202 -11.38 -17.63 6.97
CA SER A 202 -10.51 -17.50 8.14
C SER A 202 -9.80 -16.14 8.07
N THR A 203 -9.74 -15.42 9.20
CA THR A 203 -9.00 -14.15 9.33
C THR A 203 -7.52 -14.36 9.63
N ARG A 204 -7.15 -15.59 10.00
CA ARG A 204 -5.83 -15.89 10.55
C ARG A 204 -4.70 -15.57 9.57
N SER A 205 -4.81 -15.99 8.31
CA SER A 205 -3.73 -15.78 7.33
C SER A 205 -3.49 -14.28 7.09
N ASP A 206 -4.54 -13.48 6.93
CA ASP A 206 -4.43 -12.01 6.82
C ASP A 206 -3.90 -11.36 8.10
N PHE A 207 -4.24 -11.89 9.28
CA PHE A 207 -3.72 -11.39 10.56
C PHE A 207 -2.22 -11.69 10.70
N VAL A 208 -1.80 -12.90 10.33
CA VAL A 208 -0.39 -13.29 10.33
C VAL A 208 0.39 -12.42 9.33
N ALA A 209 -0.15 -12.20 8.12
CA ALA A 209 0.48 -11.32 7.13
C ALA A 209 0.63 -9.88 7.66
N PHE A 210 -0.40 -9.34 8.31
CA PHE A 210 -0.31 -8.04 8.98
C PHE A 210 0.78 -8.02 10.04
N ALA A 211 0.87 -9.07 10.87
CA ALA A 211 1.88 -9.11 11.91
C ALA A 211 3.31 -9.20 11.39
N ILE A 212 3.53 -10.10 10.45
CA ILE A 212 4.85 -10.31 9.86
C ILE A 212 5.29 -9.10 9.03
N SER A 213 4.36 -8.29 8.50
CA SER A 213 4.73 -7.10 7.72
C SER A 213 5.60 -6.09 8.47
N PHE A 214 5.44 -5.95 9.80
CA PHE A 214 6.33 -5.11 10.58
C PHE A 214 7.76 -5.67 10.65
N LEU A 215 7.89 -7.00 10.70
CA LEU A 215 9.18 -7.67 10.72
C LEU A 215 9.87 -7.59 9.35
N GLU A 216 9.10 -7.71 8.26
CA GLU A 216 9.58 -7.58 6.89
C GLU A 216 10.24 -6.21 6.62
N VAL A 217 9.65 -5.13 7.15
CA VAL A 217 10.20 -3.76 7.06
C VAL A 217 11.59 -3.68 7.70
N GLY A 218 11.85 -4.46 8.77
CA GLY A 218 13.19 -4.67 9.31
C GLY A 218 13.87 -3.45 9.94
N ASN A 219 13.11 -2.43 10.35
CA ASN A 219 13.68 -1.27 11.03
C ASN A 219 14.03 -1.60 12.49
N PRO A 220 15.30 -1.52 12.94
CA PRO A 220 15.69 -1.97 14.28
C PRO A 220 14.98 -1.26 15.43
N GLY A 221 14.75 0.05 15.31
CA GLY A 221 14.04 0.85 16.33
C GLY A 221 12.58 0.42 16.47
N LEU A 222 11.92 0.16 15.35
CA LEU A 222 10.54 -0.34 15.32
C LEU A 222 10.43 -1.78 15.80
N LEU A 223 11.35 -2.65 15.38
CA LEU A 223 11.35 -4.08 15.71
C LEU A 223 11.30 -4.29 17.23
N ARG A 224 12.09 -3.52 18.00
CA ARG A 224 12.07 -3.60 19.46
C ARG A 224 10.68 -3.33 20.04
N SER A 225 10.02 -2.26 19.61
CA SER A 225 8.68 -1.87 20.11
C SER A 225 7.59 -2.84 19.65
N VAL A 226 7.66 -3.28 18.40
CA VAL A 226 6.68 -4.20 17.83
C VAL A 226 6.78 -5.59 18.46
N LEU A 227 7.99 -6.14 18.67
CA LEU A 227 8.17 -7.45 19.31
C LEU A 227 7.72 -7.46 20.78
N GLN A 228 7.61 -6.30 21.43
CA GLN A 228 7.02 -6.19 22.77
C GLN A 228 5.50 -6.40 22.78
N GLN A 229 4.83 -6.40 21.62
CA GLN A 229 3.41 -6.72 21.47
C GLN A 229 3.19 -8.25 21.61
N LYS A 230 3.41 -8.78 22.83
CA LYS A 230 3.41 -10.21 23.13
C LYS A 230 2.12 -10.92 22.72
N GLU A 231 0.96 -10.31 22.91
CA GLU A 231 -0.34 -10.88 22.54
C GLU A 231 -0.44 -11.18 21.03
N MET A 232 0.07 -10.26 20.21
CA MET A 232 0.06 -10.40 18.77
C MET A 232 0.99 -11.50 18.29
N TYR A 233 2.26 -11.50 18.71
CA TYR A 233 3.20 -12.51 18.25
C TYR A 233 2.98 -13.88 18.87
N SER A 234 2.50 -13.95 20.12
CA SER A 234 2.15 -15.25 20.73
C SER A 234 0.98 -15.91 20.00
N SER A 235 -0.03 -15.16 19.57
CA SER A 235 -1.17 -15.68 18.82
C SER A 235 -0.79 -16.12 17.39
N VAL A 236 0.15 -15.43 16.75
CA VAL A 236 0.76 -15.86 15.48
C VAL A 236 1.50 -17.18 15.68
N LEU A 237 2.48 -17.23 16.59
CA LEU A 237 3.37 -18.38 16.76
C LEU A 237 2.64 -19.64 17.26
N ARG A 238 1.69 -19.51 18.19
CA ARG A 238 0.98 -20.66 18.78
C ARG A 238 0.20 -21.46 17.74
N GLY A 239 -0.33 -20.81 16.71
CA GLY A 239 -1.11 -21.49 15.66
C GLY A 239 -0.29 -21.88 14.44
N LEU A 240 1.02 -21.55 14.38
CA LEU A 240 1.82 -21.66 13.16
C LEU A 240 1.85 -23.08 12.60
N GLY A 241 1.91 -24.10 13.45
CA GLY A 241 1.89 -25.51 13.02
C GLY A 241 0.59 -25.98 12.37
N LYS A 242 -0.47 -25.16 12.35
CA LYS A 242 -1.75 -25.45 11.69
C LYS A 242 -1.96 -24.60 10.43
N ASP A 243 -1.05 -23.67 10.13
CA ASP A 243 -1.16 -22.80 8.97
C ASP A 243 -0.77 -23.54 7.69
N ASN A 244 -1.17 -22.97 6.55
CA ASN A 244 -0.74 -23.48 5.26
C ASN A 244 0.77 -23.25 5.06
N GLU A 245 1.35 -24.03 4.16
CA GLU A 245 2.79 -24.01 3.88
C GLU A 245 3.30 -22.61 3.55
N ASP A 246 2.61 -21.87 2.67
CA ASP A 246 2.98 -20.50 2.30
C ASP A 246 3.11 -19.56 3.51
N THR A 247 2.16 -19.63 4.45
CA THR A 247 2.18 -18.80 5.66
C THR A 247 3.34 -19.22 6.57
N VAL A 248 3.55 -20.52 6.75
CA VAL A 248 4.66 -21.05 7.57
C VAL A 248 6.00 -20.61 7.00
N VAL A 249 6.21 -20.79 5.69
CA VAL A 249 7.43 -20.39 4.99
C VAL A 249 7.63 -18.88 5.09
N SER A 250 6.59 -18.08 4.89
CA SER A 250 6.65 -16.61 5.01
C SER A 250 7.09 -16.17 6.41
N VAL A 251 6.52 -16.76 7.46
CA VAL A 251 6.86 -16.45 8.87
C VAL A 251 8.30 -16.85 9.17
N LEU A 252 8.65 -18.11 8.92
CA LEU A 252 9.97 -18.64 9.29
C LEU A 252 11.10 -17.98 8.50
N SER A 253 10.89 -17.70 7.22
CA SER A 253 11.87 -16.99 6.38
C SER A 253 12.08 -15.56 6.86
N THR A 254 11.00 -14.87 7.28
CA THR A 254 11.11 -13.51 7.81
C THR A 254 11.84 -13.50 9.15
N LEU A 255 11.49 -14.41 10.07
CA LEU A 255 12.18 -14.52 11.36
C LEU A 255 13.67 -14.82 11.17
N LYS A 256 14.00 -15.77 10.28
CA LYS A 256 15.39 -16.07 9.92
C LYS A 256 16.09 -14.82 9.41
N ALA A 257 15.56 -14.17 8.38
CA ALA A 257 16.24 -13.08 7.69
C ALA A 257 16.32 -11.77 8.48
N LYS A 258 15.35 -11.48 9.36
CA LYS A 258 15.22 -10.16 10.00
C LYS A 258 15.48 -10.15 11.49
N ILE A 259 15.42 -11.31 12.16
CA ILE A 259 15.55 -11.42 13.61
C ILE A 259 16.74 -12.28 14.01
N LEU A 260 16.92 -13.43 13.36
CA LEU A 260 17.94 -14.42 13.78
C LEU A 260 19.32 -14.18 13.15
N VAL A 261 19.38 -13.58 11.97
CA VAL A 261 20.64 -13.20 11.35
C VAL A 261 21.12 -11.89 12.00
N LYS A 262 22.20 -12.02 12.79
CA LYS A 262 22.98 -10.90 13.31
C LYS A 262 23.91 -10.34 12.24
#